data_AF-Q5I045-F1
#
_entry.id   AF-Q5I045-F1
#
_cell.length_a   1.000
_cell.length_b   1.000
_cell.length_c   1.000
_cell.angle_alpha   90.00
_cell.angle_beta   90.00
_cell.angle_gamma   90.00
#
_symmetry.space_group_name_H-M   'P 1'
#
loop_
_entity.id
_entity.type
_entity.pdbx_description
1 polymer ?
#
loop_
_entity_poly.entity_id
_entity_poly.type
_entity_poly.pdbx_seq_one_letter_code
_entity_poly.pdbx_strand_id
1 'polypeptide(L)'
;TVKQMPPCHEHTYNQRRYMRAELGALWKATSDEEIGMDSVIHSDETFTPNLNIFQDILHRDTFVKNFLEQVFQLKPNLSLRSTFLAQFLLVLHRKALTLIKYIEDDTQKGKKPFKSLRSLKTDLDLAAEGDLYIIMALAEKIKPGLHSFIFGRPFHTSMQERDVLMTF
;
A
#
# COMPACT_ATOMS: atom_id res chain seq x y z
N THR A 1 3.74 -4.51 22.20
CA THR A 1 3.77 -5.33 20.97
C THR A 1 3.64 -4.41 19.77
N VAL A 2 4.31 -4.69 18.66
CA VAL A 2 4.16 -3.90 17.41
C VAL A 2 3.17 -4.64 16.51
N LYS A 3 2.14 -3.94 16.04
CA LYS A 3 1.12 -4.45 15.11
C LYS A 3 1.18 -3.65 13.82
N GLN A 4 0.72 -4.24 12.71
CA GLN A 4 0.66 -3.61 11.40
C GLN A 4 -0.74 -3.69 10.80
N MET A 5 -1.02 -2.81 9.84
CA MET A 5 -2.21 -2.88 8.99
C MET A 5 -1.89 -3.62 7.68
N PRO A 6 -2.91 -4.05 6.91
CA PRO A 6 -2.71 -4.60 5.59
C PRO A 6 -1.94 -3.64 4.66
N PRO A 7 -1.30 -4.15 3.59
CA PRO A 7 -0.59 -3.32 2.62
C PRO A 7 -1.47 -2.22 2.01
N CYS A 8 -0.86 -1.12 1.55
CA CYS A 8 -1.60 0.08 1.18
C CYS A 8 -2.63 -0.13 0.06
N HIS A 9 -2.38 -1.00 -0.93
CA HIS A 9 -3.36 -1.31 -1.98
C HIS A 9 -4.67 -1.92 -1.44
N GLU A 10 -4.57 -2.81 -0.44
CA GLU A 10 -5.75 -3.34 0.27
C GLU A 10 -6.40 -2.25 1.11
N HIS A 11 -5.60 -1.41 1.78
CA HIS A 11 -6.12 -0.28 2.55
C HIS A 11 -6.92 0.68 1.67
N THR A 12 -6.39 1.11 0.53
CA THR A 12 -7.08 2.00 -0.43
C THR A 12 -8.33 1.36 -1.00
N TYR A 13 -8.29 0.06 -1.32
CA TYR A 13 -9.46 -0.68 -1.79
C TYR A 13 -10.56 -0.72 -0.72
N ASN A 14 -10.21 -1.10 0.51
CA ASN A 14 -11.14 -1.18 1.63
C ASN A 14 -11.68 0.20 2.03
N GLN A 15 -10.85 1.24 1.98
CA GLN A 15 -11.26 2.63 2.20
C GLN A 15 -12.33 3.04 1.18
N ARG A 16 -12.12 2.76 -0.11
CA ARG A 16 -13.11 3.07 -1.15
C ARG A 16 -14.41 2.31 -0.92
N ARG A 17 -14.32 1.01 -0.60
CA ARG A 17 -15.49 0.17 -0.33
C ARG A 17 -16.29 0.69 0.86
N TYR A 18 -15.60 1.00 1.96
CA TYR A 18 -16.20 1.53 3.19
C TYR A 18 -16.87 2.88 2.93
N MET A 19 -16.14 3.83 2.33
CA MET A 19 -16.66 5.15 2.01
C MET A 19 -17.90 5.08 1.12
N ARG A 20 -17.92 4.20 0.11
CA ARG A 20 -19.09 4.01 -0.76
C ARG A 20 -20.31 3.47 0.00
N ALA A 21 -20.10 2.55 0.93
CA ALA A 21 -21.18 2.01 1.76
C ALA A 21 -21.77 3.10 2.67
N GLU A 22 -20.92 3.85 3.37
CA GLU A 22 -21.34 4.94 4.26
C GLU A 22 -22.06 6.07 3.51
N LEU A 23 -21.53 6.50 2.36
CA LEU A 23 -22.20 7.50 1.52
C LEU A 23 -23.54 6.99 0.99
N GLY A 24 -23.64 5.69 0.66
CA GLY A 24 -24.89 5.06 0.25
C GLY A 24 -25.92 5.02 1.37
N ALA A 25 -25.49 4.76 2.60
CA ALA A 25 -26.36 4.80 3.78
C ALA A 25 -26.87 6.23 4.06
N LEU A 26 -25.99 7.24 3.95
CA LEU A 26 -26.37 8.65 4.10
C LEU A 26 -27.40 9.09 3.04
N TRP A 27 -27.22 8.67 1.78
CA TRP A 27 -28.17 8.98 0.72
C TRP A 27 -29.57 8.43 1.02
N LYS A 28 -29.66 7.15 1.41
CA LYS A 28 -30.93 6.52 1.80
C LYS A 28 -31.59 7.25 2.97
N ALA A 29 -30.81 7.57 4.00
CA ALA A 29 -31.30 8.29 5.17
C ALA A 29 -31.82 9.71 4.87
N THR A 30 -31.32 10.34 3.80
CA THR A 30 -31.75 11.69 3.39
C THR A 30 -32.90 11.64 2.37
N SER A 31 -33.03 10.56 1.60
CA SER A 31 -34.13 10.37 0.64
C SER A 31 -35.44 9.92 1.30
N ASP A 32 -35.38 9.35 2.50
CA ASP A 32 -36.55 8.90 3.28
C ASP A 32 -37.23 10.08 4.04
N GLU A 33 -37.43 11.22 3.38
CA GLU A 33 -38.45 12.20 3.78
C GLU A 33 -39.85 11.69 3.35
N GLU A 34 -40.34 10.65 4.04
CA GLU A 34 -41.74 10.22 4.21
C GLU A 34 -41.75 8.69 4.45
N ILE A 35 -41.65 8.25 5.70
CA ILE A 35 -42.43 7.12 6.27
C ILE A 35 -42.33 7.26 7.79
N GLY A 36 -43.48 7.11 8.44
CA GLY A 36 -43.75 7.51 9.82
C GLY A 36 -42.89 6.87 10.91
N MET A 37 -43.04 7.42 12.12
CA MET A 37 -42.64 6.84 13.40
C MET A 37 -42.86 5.32 13.38
N ASP A 38 -41.76 4.57 13.26
CA ASP A 38 -41.57 3.13 13.59
C ASP A 38 -40.49 2.44 12.72
N SER A 39 -39.63 3.19 12.01
CA SER A 39 -38.47 2.59 11.34
C SER A 39 -37.34 2.28 12.34
N VAL A 40 -37.46 1.09 12.91
CA VAL A 40 -36.37 0.24 13.41
C VAL A 40 -35.08 0.54 12.64
N ILE A 41 -34.00 0.77 13.39
CA ILE A 41 -32.64 0.89 12.87
C ILE A 41 -32.36 -0.36 12.02
N HIS A 42 -32.58 -0.28 10.70
CA HIS A 42 -32.16 -1.30 9.76
C HIS A 42 -30.65 -1.13 9.56
N SER A 43 -29.89 -1.62 10.54
CA SER A 43 -28.50 -1.97 10.32
C SER A 43 -28.47 -3.02 9.20
N ASP A 44 -28.07 -2.61 8.01
CA ASP A 44 -27.76 -3.51 6.91
C ASP A 44 -26.66 -4.47 7.42
N GLU A 45 -27.05 -5.68 7.85
CA GLU A 45 -26.17 -6.69 8.50
C GLU A 45 -25.06 -7.21 7.57
N THR A 46 -25.03 -6.76 6.31
CA THR A 46 -24.12 -7.26 5.29
C THR A 46 -22.70 -6.69 5.38
N PHE A 47 -22.47 -5.61 6.14
CA PHE A 47 -21.14 -5.04 6.35
C PHE A 47 -20.76 -4.98 7.83
N THR A 48 -20.27 -6.10 8.35
CA THR A 48 -19.44 -6.07 9.57
C THR A 48 -18.01 -5.67 9.17
N PRO A 49 -17.49 -4.51 9.62
CA PRO A 49 -16.10 -4.17 9.39
C PRO A 49 -15.23 -5.28 10.01
N ASN A 50 -14.31 -5.82 9.21
CA ASN A 50 -13.46 -6.91 9.65
C ASN A 50 -12.65 -6.47 10.88
N LEU A 51 -12.95 -7.02 12.06
CA LEU A 51 -12.34 -6.64 13.34
C LEU A 51 -10.84 -6.95 13.41
N ASN A 52 -10.31 -7.76 12.49
CA ASN A 52 -8.89 -8.10 12.39
C ASN A 52 -8.08 -7.11 11.53
N ILE A 53 -8.27 -5.81 11.75
CA ILE A 53 -7.53 -4.73 11.07
C ILE A 53 -6.05 -4.67 11.47
N PHE A 54 -5.73 -5.10 12.69
CA PHE A 54 -4.36 -5.11 13.22
C PHE A 54 -3.82 -6.54 13.19
N GLN A 55 -2.75 -6.72 12.44
CA GLN A 55 -2.08 -8.01 12.21
C GLN A 55 -0.69 -7.98 12.82
N ASP A 56 -0.15 -9.16 13.11
CA ASP A 56 1.25 -9.29 13.49
C ASP A 56 2.17 -9.03 12.30
N ILE A 57 3.40 -8.59 12.60
CA ILE A 57 4.43 -8.37 11.57
C ILE A 57 4.87 -9.73 11.02
N LEU A 58 4.59 -9.94 9.74
CA LEU A 58 4.80 -11.23 9.07
C LEU A 58 6.27 -11.48 8.67
N HIS A 59 6.99 -10.44 8.28
CA HIS A 59 8.31 -10.58 7.65
C HIS A 59 9.37 -9.77 8.37
N ARG A 60 10.55 -10.36 8.52
CA ARG A 60 11.75 -9.67 9.00
C ARG A 60 12.50 -9.05 7.81
N ASP A 61 13.11 -7.90 8.04
CA ASP A 61 13.99 -7.22 7.09
C ASP A 61 15.47 -7.44 7.45
N THR A 62 16.36 -7.16 6.50
CA THR A 62 17.81 -7.20 6.72
C THR A 62 18.43 -5.81 6.73
N PHE A 63 17.85 -4.83 6.01
CA PHE A 63 18.40 -3.48 5.94
C PHE A 63 18.40 -2.78 7.29
N VAL A 64 17.27 -2.75 8.01
CA VAL A 64 17.18 -2.07 9.31
C VAL A 64 17.91 -2.87 10.36
N LYS A 65 17.81 -4.21 10.33
CA LYS A 65 18.59 -5.09 11.21
C LYS A 65 20.10 -4.78 11.11
N ASN A 66 20.66 -4.84 9.91
CA ASN A 66 22.10 -4.62 9.69
C ASN A 66 22.51 -3.19 10.04
N PHE A 67 21.67 -2.19 9.72
CA PHE A 67 21.91 -0.81 10.12
C PHE A 67 22.01 -0.66 11.64
N LEU A 68 21.05 -1.23 12.39
CA LEU A 68 21.03 -1.18 13.84
C LEU A 68 22.22 -1.90 14.46
N GLU A 69 22.64 -3.04 13.93
CA GLU A 69 23.83 -3.78 14.40
C GLU A 69 25.13 -2.98 14.23
N GLN A 70 25.23 -2.14 13.19
CA GLN A 70 26.44 -1.40 12.86
C GLN A 70 26.49 0.00 13.49
N VAL A 71 25.38 0.74 13.51
CA VAL A 71 25.36 2.16 13.90
C VAL A 71 25.81 2.38 15.35
N PHE A 72 25.55 1.43 16.25
CA PHE A 72 25.92 1.54 17.66
C PHE A 72 27.39 1.24 17.93
N GLN A 73 28.12 0.65 16.97
CA GLN A 73 29.57 0.48 17.05
C GLN A 73 30.31 1.81 16.86
N LEU A 74 29.66 2.79 16.21
CA LEU A 74 30.19 4.13 16.03
C LEU A 74 30.18 4.91 17.35
N LYS A 75 31.27 5.65 17.59
CA LYS A 75 31.41 6.50 18.77
C LYS A 75 30.30 7.56 18.83
N PRO A 76 29.63 7.73 19.99
CA PRO A 76 28.71 8.84 20.17
C PRO A 76 29.44 10.19 20.15
N ASN A 77 28.71 11.28 19.88
CA ASN A 77 29.18 12.68 19.97
C ASN A 77 30.24 13.14 18.94
N LEU A 78 30.50 12.35 17.90
CA LEU A 78 31.35 12.74 16.76
C LEU A 78 30.56 12.92 15.46
N SER A 79 29.24 13.07 15.54
CA SER A 79 28.31 13.11 14.38
C SER A 79 28.37 11.90 13.43
N LEU A 80 29.17 10.86 13.73
CA LEU A 80 29.32 9.67 12.88
C LEU A 80 27.99 8.94 12.67
N ARG A 81 27.16 8.83 13.72
CA ARG A 81 25.86 8.15 13.64
C ARG A 81 24.88 8.88 12.73
N SER A 82 24.85 10.22 12.74
CA SER A 82 23.96 10.99 11.87
C SER A 82 24.44 10.94 10.42
N THR A 83 25.75 10.99 10.17
CA THR A 83 26.31 10.78 8.82
C THR A 83 25.99 9.39 8.29
N PHE A 84 26.18 8.35 9.10
CA PHE A 84 25.87 6.97 8.71
C PHE A 84 24.37 6.76 8.45
N LEU A 85 23.50 7.35 9.28
CA LEU A 85 22.05 7.36 9.06
C LEU A 85 21.69 8.05 7.73
N ALA A 86 22.28 9.21 7.43
CA ALA A 86 22.02 9.92 6.18
C ALA A 86 22.44 9.08 4.96
N GLN A 87 23.57 8.37 5.04
CA GLN A 87 24.02 7.45 4.00
C GLN A 87 23.07 6.26 3.84
N PHE A 88 22.61 5.68 4.94
CA PHE A 88 21.61 4.60 4.93
C PHE A 88 20.31 5.05 4.23
N LEU A 89 19.77 6.20 4.60
CA LEU A 89 18.57 6.78 3.97
C LEU A 89 18.79 7.06 2.47
N LEU A 90 19.97 7.56 2.09
CA LEU A 90 20.31 7.80 0.69
C LEU A 90 20.29 6.50 -0.13
N VAL A 91 20.82 5.40 0.42
CA VAL A 91 20.78 4.08 -0.25
C VAL A 91 19.35 3.58 -0.40
N LEU A 92 18.51 3.72 0.63
CA LEU A 92 17.09 3.34 0.55
C LEU A 92 16.36 4.14 -0.54
N HIS A 93 16.57 5.46 -0.61
CA HIS A 93 15.98 6.31 -1.65
C HIS A 93 16.46 5.95 -3.05
N ARG A 94 17.75 5.65 -3.23
CA ARG A 94 18.29 5.20 -4.51
C ARG A 94 17.68 3.87 -4.93
N LYS A 95 17.59 2.88 -4.03
CA LYS A 95 16.91 1.60 -4.30
C LYS A 95 15.44 1.81 -4.68
N ALA A 96 14.72 2.69 -3.99
CA ALA A 96 13.34 3.02 -4.32
C ALA A 96 13.21 3.64 -5.73
N LEU A 97 14.10 4.58 -6.09
CA LEU A 97 14.11 5.17 -7.42
C LEU A 97 14.46 4.14 -8.50
N THR A 98 15.44 3.26 -8.25
CA THR A 98 15.78 2.18 -9.16
C THR A 98 14.61 1.21 -9.35
N LEU A 99 13.90 0.86 -8.29
CA LEU A 99 12.68 0.05 -8.36
C LEU A 99 11.61 0.70 -9.23
N ILE A 100 11.38 2.01 -9.06
CA ILE A 100 10.44 2.77 -9.90
C ILE A 100 10.85 2.68 -11.38
N LYS A 101 12.13 2.91 -11.68
CA LYS A 101 12.64 2.85 -13.06
C LYS A 101 12.54 1.47 -13.66
N TYR A 102 12.88 0.44 -12.89
CA TYR A 102 12.73 -0.95 -13.31
C TYR A 102 11.29 -1.24 -13.74
N ILE A 103 10.30 -0.87 -12.92
CA ILE A 103 8.89 -1.09 -13.24
C ILE A 103 8.45 -0.24 -14.45
N GLU A 104 8.86 1.03 -14.51
CA GLU A 104 8.55 1.90 -15.65
C GLU A 104 9.06 1.32 -16.96
N ASP A 105 10.28 0.81 -16.99
CA ASP A 105 10.88 0.29 -18.22
C ASP A 105 10.28 -1.07 -18.61
N ASP A 106 10.09 -1.99 -17.65
CA ASP A 106 9.47 -3.31 -17.87
C ASP A 106 8.06 -3.20 -18.46
N THR A 107 7.30 -2.20 -18.01
CA THR A 107 5.89 -2.03 -18.36
C THR A 107 5.63 -1.00 -19.46
N GLN A 108 6.68 -0.41 -20.05
CA GLN A 108 6.58 0.73 -20.97
C GLN A 108 5.75 1.87 -20.37
N LYS A 109 6.08 2.24 -19.13
CA LYS A 109 5.45 3.27 -18.30
C LYS A 109 3.98 2.94 -18.01
N GLY A 110 3.69 1.68 -17.69
CA GLY A 110 2.35 1.20 -17.36
C GLY A 110 1.44 0.88 -18.54
N LYS A 111 1.93 0.91 -19.79
CA LYS A 111 1.16 0.47 -20.97
C LYS A 111 0.87 -1.02 -20.97
N LYS A 112 1.73 -1.80 -20.32
CA LYS A 112 1.61 -3.26 -20.17
C LYS A 112 1.50 -3.61 -18.68
N PRO A 113 0.79 -4.69 -18.32
CA PRO A 113 0.78 -5.16 -16.94
C PRO A 113 2.18 -5.58 -16.48
N PHE A 114 2.47 -5.41 -15.20
CA PHE A 114 3.70 -5.90 -14.59
C PHE A 114 3.70 -7.43 -14.52
N LYS A 115 4.81 -8.07 -14.94
CA LYS A 115 4.83 -9.53 -15.18
C LYS A 115 5.63 -10.35 -14.17
N SER A 116 6.75 -9.84 -13.65
CA SER A 116 7.67 -10.66 -12.85
C SER A 116 8.22 -9.93 -11.63
N LEU A 117 7.54 -10.13 -10.50
CA LEU A 117 8.07 -9.73 -9.20
C LEU A 117 9.36 -10.50 -8.86
N ARG A 118 9.46 -11.75 -9.30
CA ARG A 118 10.65 -12.59 -9.05
C ARG A 118 11.92 -11.97 -9.63
N SER A 119 11.88 -11.58 -10.90
CA SER A 119 13.03 -10.95 -11.58
C SER A 119 13.43 -9.65 -10.88
N LEU A 120 12.45 -8.80 -10.57
CA LEU A 120 12.68 -7.55 -9.83
C LEU A 120 13.39 -7.81 -8.49
N LYS A 121 12.93 -8.80 -7.72
CA LYS A 121 13.53 -9.16 -6.43
C LYS A 121 14.98 -9.63 -6.57
N THR A 122 15.27 -10.42 -7.60
CA THR A 122 16.63 -10.90 -7.86
C THR A 122 17.55 -9.77 -8.32
N ASP A 123 17.12 -8.98 -9.30
CA ASP A 123 17.95 -7.97 -9.94
C ASP A 123 18.26 -6.78 -9.02
N LEU A 124 17.35 -6.46 -8.09
CA LEU A 124 17.50 -5.33 -7.16
C LEU A 124 18.05 -5.72 -5.78
N ASP A 125 18.40 -7.00 -5.60
CA ASP A 125 18.84 -7.57 -4.32
C ASP A 125 17.80 -7.28 -3.21
N LEU A 126 16.57 -7.75 -3.45
CA LEU A 126 15.39 -7.63 -2.58
C LEU A 126 14.74 -9.00 -2.35
N ALA A 127 15.56 -10.02 -2.08
CA ALA A 127 15.08 -11.38 -1.85
C ALA A 127 14.20 -11.48 -0.58
N ALA A 128 14.59 -10.78 0.49
CA ALA A 128 13.83 -10.72 1.73
C ALA A 128 12.57 -9.86 1.57
N GLU A 129 11.41 -10.41 1.95
CA GLU A 129 10.13 -9.71 1.82
C GLU A 129 10.06 -8.41 2.65
N GLY A 130 10.67 -8.39 3.85
CA GLY A 130 10.72 -7.17 4.66
C GLY A 130 11.48 -6.03 3.98
N ASP A 131 12.60 -6.35 3.33
CA ASP A 131 13.39 -5.36 2.57
C ASP A 131 12.62 -4.86 1.34
N LEU A 132 11.96 -5.78 0.62
CA LEU A 132 11.09 -5.42 -0.49
C LEU A 132 9.99 -4.45 -0.03
N TYR A 133 9.32 -4.71 1.10
CA TYR A 133 8.25 -3.85 1.60
C TYR A 133 8.73 -2.47 2.03
N ILE A 134 9.94 -2.35 2.61
CA ILE A 134 10.53 -1.04 2.92
C ILE A 134 10.74 -0.24 1.63
N ILE A 135 11.34 -0.85 0.61
CA ILE A 135 11.63 -0.16 -0.66
C ILE A 135 10.34 0.15 -1.43
N MET A 136 9.38 -0.78 -1.46
CA MET A 136 8.07 -0.58 -2.08
C MET A 136 7.28 0.54 -1.39
N ALA A 137 7.30 0.63 -0.07
CA ALA A 137 6.64 1.70 0.67
C ALA A 137 7.25 3.08 0.37
N LEU A 138 8.59 3.16 0.29
CA LEU A 138 9.27 4.39 -0.13
C LEU A 138 8.95 4.75 -1.57
N ALA A 139 8.95 3.76 -2.47
CA ALA A 139 8.62 3.96 -3.87
C ALA A 139 7.17 4.45 -4.04
N GLU A 140 6.20 3.85 -3.35
CA GLU A 140 4.80 4.27 -3.34
C GLU A 140 4.65 5.71 -2.82
N LYS A 141 5.40 6.08 -1.77
CA LYS A 141 5.39 7.44 -1.23
C LYS A 141 5.93 8.47 -2.22
N ILE A 142 6.92 8.10 -3.04
CA ILE A 142 7.51 8.98 -4.07
C ILE A 142 6.63 9.03 -5.33
N LYS A 143 6.11 7.87 -5.74
CA LYS A 143 5.27 7.69 -6.93
C LYS A 143 4.07 6.82 -6.55
N PRO A 144 2.90 7.43 -6.29
CA PRO A 144 1.72 6.70 -5.86
C PRO A 144 1.15 5.82 -6.98
N GLY A 145 0.50 4.72 -6.59
CA GLY A 145 -0.20 3.78 -7.46
C GLY A 145 0.61 2.54 -7.85
N LEU A 146 1.87 2.42 -7.44
CA LEU A 146 2.71 1.25 -7.75
C LEU A 146 2.19 -0.01 -7.08
N HIS A 147 1.82 0.08 -5.80
CA HIS A 147 1.34 -1.06 -5.03
C HIS A 147 0.05 -1.62 -5.64
N SER A 148 -0.89 -0.76 -6.03
CA SER A 148 -2.11 -1.15 -6.72
C SER A 148 -1.84 -1.71 -8.12
N PHE A 149 -0.86 -1.16 -8.83
CA PHE A 149 -0.49 -1.63 -10.17
C PHE A 149 0.18 -3.01 -10.16
N ILE A 150 0.99 -3.31 -9.15
CA ILE A 150 1.73 -4.58 -9.03
C ILE A 150 0.91 -5.67 -8.34
N PHE A 151 0.25 -5.34 -7.23
CA PHE A 151 -0.42 -6.30 -6.35
C PHE A 151 -1.95 -6.21 -6.39
N GLY A 152 -2.49 -5.11 -6.89
CA GLY A 152 -3.93 -4.96 -7.02
C GLY A 152 -4.49 -5.98 -8.00
N ARG A 153 -5.75 -6.37 -7.77
CA ARG A 153 -6.52 -7.05 -8.81
C ARG A 153 -6.57 -6.14 -10.04
N PRO A 154 -6.54 -6.68 -11.27
CA PRO A 154 -6.67 -5.85 -12.47
C PRO A 154 -7.95 -5.03 -12.34
N PHE A 155 -7.79 -3.71 -12.18
CA PHE A 155 -8.91 -2.81 -12.28
C PHE A 155 -9.33 -2.77 -13.74
N HIS A 156 -10.63 -2.84 -13.99
CA HIS A 156 -11.17 -2.29 -15.21
C HIS A 156 -10.68 -0.84 -15.27
N THR A 157 -9.91 -0.50 -16.30
CA THR A 157 -9.45 0.88 -16.48
C THR A 157 -10.64 1.83 -16.45
N SER A 158 -10.46 3.11 -16.16
CA SER A 158 -11.58 4.08 -16.18
C SER A 158 -12.35 4.10 -17.52
N MET A 159 -11.71 3.65 -18.61
CA MET A 159 -12.39 3.36 -19.89
C MET A 159 -13.28 2.12 -19.83
N GLN A 160 -12.79 1.01 -19.26
CA GLN A 160 -13.60 -0.19 -19.03
C GLN A 160 -14.69 0.00 -17.97
N GLU A 161 -14.47 0.81 -16.92
CA GLU A 161 -15.53 1.21 -15.99
C GLU A 161 -16.58 2.10 -16.68
N ARG A 162 -16.16 2.99 -17.60
CA ARG A 162 -17.10 3.75 -18.45
C ARG A 162 -17.93 2.82 -19.33
N ASP A 163 -17.30 1.86 -19.99
CA ASP A 163 -18.00 0.93 -20.88
C ASP A 163 -18.99 0.04 -20.12
N VAL A 164 -18.64 -0.39 -18.90
CA VAL A 164 -19.54 -1.14 -17.99
C VAL A 164 -20.68 -0.28 -17.45
N LEU A 165 -20.42 1.01 -17.16
CA LEU A 165 -21.47 1.95 -16.73
C LEU A 165 -22.39 2.40 -17.88
N MET A 166 -21.91 2.36 -19.13
CA MET A 166 -22.70 2.63 -20.34
C MET A 166 -23.56 1.44 -20.80
N THR A 167 -23.41 0.27 -20.17
CA THR A 167 -24.20 -0.94 -20.47
C THR A 167 -25.39 -1.15 -19.55
N PHE A 168 -25.67 -0.20 -18.63
CA PHE A 168 -26.88 -0.16 -17.80
C PHE A 168 -27.89 0.86 -18.33
#